data_AF-A0A0Q8S9E0-F1
#
_entry.id   AF-A0A0Q8S9E0-F1
#
_cell.length_a   1.000
_cell.length_b   1.000
_cell.length_c   1.000
_cell.angle_alpha   90.00
_cell.angle_beta   90.00
_cell.angle_gamma   90.00
#
_symmetry.space_group_name_H-M   'P 1'
#
loop_
_entity.id
_entity.type
_entity.pdbx_description
1 polymer ?
#
loop_
_entity_poly.entity_id
_entity_poly.type
_entity_poly.pdbx_seq_one_letter_code
_entity_poly.pdbx_strand_id
1 'polypeptide(L)'
;MSNYKALIARKAELDRLIEETRKAEVSGAVAEARALIAEFGLTSEDVFGGSKARKASSAKGTKVEAKYRDPATGATWTGRGRAPVWIADKDRSAFAI
;
A
#
# COMPACT_ATOMS: atom_id res chain seq x y z
N MET A 1 -53.80 20.50 -0.34
CA MET A 1 -52.35 20.82 -0.42
C MET A 1 -51.65 20.12 0.72
N SER A 2 -50.57 19.38 0.46
CA SER A 2 -49.78 18.77 1.53
C SER A 2 -49.11 19.88 2.35
N ASN A 3 -49.33 19.88 3.67
CA ASN A 3 -48.65 20.84 4.56
C ASN A 3 -47.20 20.41 4.82
N TYR A 4 -46.38 21.34 5.32
CA TYR A 4 -44.96 21.09 5.58
C TYR A 4 -44.68 19.85 6.45
N LYS A 5 -45.46 19.63 7.52
CA LYS A 5 -45.30 18.45 8.39
C LYS A 5 -45.59 17.14 7.65
N ALA A 6 -46.61 17.12 6.78
CA ALA A 6 -46.93 15.93 5.98
C ALA A 6 -45.82 15.58 4.98
N LEU A 7 -45.16 16.59 4.40
CA LEU A 7 -44.01 16.38 3.51
C LEU A 7 -42.81 15.81 4.26
N ILE A 8 -42.54 16.26 5.49
CA ILE A 8 -41.46 15.72 6.33
C ILE A 8 -41.73 14.27 6.73
N ALA A 9 -42.96 13.93 7.12
CA ALA A 9 -43.32 12.56 7.47
C ALA A 9 -43.11 11.60 6.28
N ARG A 10 -43.58 12.00 5.09
CA ARG A 10 -43.39 11.22 3.86
C ARG A 10 -41.93 11.04 3.48
N LYS A 11 -41.10 12.08 3.70
CA LYS A 11 -39.65 11.97 3.50
C LYS A 11 -39.04 10.92 4.43
N ALA A 12 -39.39 10.93 5.72
CA ALA A 12 -38.85 9.98 6.68
C ALA A 12 -39.24 8.52 6.35
N GLU A 13 -40.45 8.30 5.83
CA GLU A 13 -40.87 6.99 5.33
C GLU A 13 -40.06 6.54 4.11
N LEU A 14 -39.84 7.44 3.15
CA LEU A 14 -39.03 7.16 1.97
C LEU A 14 -37.57 6.87 2.36
N ASP A 15 -36.99 7.65 3.26
CA ASP A 15 -35.62 7.43 3.76
C ASP A 15 -35.48 6.05 4.43
N ARG A 16 -36.49 5.62 5.22
CA ARG A 16 -36.52 4.27 5.80
C ARG A 16 -36.56 3.18 4.75
N LEU A 17 -37.42 3.33 3.74
CA LEU A 17 -37.56 2.35 2.66
C LEU A 17 -36.28 2.25 1.82
N ILE A 18 -35.64 3.38 1.55
CA ILE A 18 -34.35 3.43 0.85
C ILE A 18 -33.28 2.68 1.62
N GLU A 19 -33.17 2.92 2.93
CA GLU A 19 -32.16 2.24 3.74
C GLU A 19 -32.43 0.73 3.90
N GLU A 20 -33.69 0.33 4.04
CA GLU A 20 -34.06 -1.09 4.08
C GLU A 20 -33.71 -1.79 2.77
N THR A 21 -34.10 -1.19 1.64
CA THR A 21 -33.78 -1.70 0.31
C THR A 21 -32.27 -1.77 0.11
N ARG A 22 -31.54 -0.71 0.43
CA ARG A 22 -30.07 -0.67 0.30
C ARG A 22 -29.40 -1.76 1.13
N LYS A 23 -29.86 -2.03 2.35
CA LYS A 23 -29.30 -3.11 3.17
C LYS A 23 -29.50 -4.48 2.53
N ALA A 24 -30.69 -4.74 1.99
CA ALA A 24 -31.00 -5.98 1.29
C ALA A 24 -30.12 -6.14 0.05
N GLU A 25 -30.07 -5.11 -0.82
CA GLU A 25 -29.26 -5.09 -2.04
C GLU A 25 -27.76 -5.27 -1.75
N VAL A 26 -27.23 -4.56 -0.74
CA VAL A 26 -25.82 -4.71 -0.33
C VAL A 26 -25.54 -6.11 0.17
N SER A 27 -26.45 -6.72 0.94
CA SER A 27 -26.27 -8.09 1.42
C SER A 27 -26.25 -9.12 0.28
N GLY A 28 -27.09 -8.93 -0.73
CA GLY A 28 -27.10 -9.75 -1.95
C GLY A 28 -25.82 -9.61 -2.74
N ALA A 29 -25.38 -8.37 -2.99
CA ALA A 29 -24.12 -8.10 -3.68
C ALA A 29 -22.89 -8.68 -2.95
N VAL A 30 -22.87 -8.63 -1.62
CA VAL A 30 -21.81 -9.24 -0.82
C VAL A 30 -21.85 -10.76 -0.91
N ALA A 31 -23.03 -11.39 -0.93
CA ALA A 31 -23.16 -12.83 -1.10
C ALA A 31 -22.65 -13.29 -2.46
N GLU A 32 -23.00 -12.58 -3.53
CA GLU A 32 -22.52 -12.85 -4.89
C GLU A 32 -20.99 -12.68 -5.00
N ALA A 33 -20.46 -11.58 -4.47
CA ALA A 33 -19.01 -11.37 -4.42
C ALA A 33 -18.28 -12.49 -3.66
N ARG A 34 -18.83 -12.95 -2.54
CA ARG A 34 -18.28 -14.09 -1.77
C ARG A 34 -18.33 -15.40 -2.55
N ALA A 35 -19.40 -15.65 -3.30
CA ALA A 35 -19.52 -16.83 -4.15
C ALA A 35 -18.45 -16.84 -5.24
N LEU A 36 -18.27 -15.71 -5.95
CA LEU A 36 -17.22 -15.55 -6.95
C LEU A 36 -15.82 -15.71 -6.34
N ILE A 37 -15.57 -15.13 -5.17
CA ILE A 37 -14.30 -15.28 -4.46
C ILE A 37 -14.01 -16.76 -4.16
N ALA A 38 -15.02 -17.50 -3.68
CA ALA A 38 -14.88 -18.91 -3.35
C ALA A 38 -14.70 -19.80 -4.60
N GLU A 39 -15.43 -19.51 -5.68
CA GLU A 39 -15.38 -20.27 -6.94
C GLU A 39 -14.01 -20.19 -7.60
N PHE A 40 -13.43 -18.99 -7.65
CA PHE A 40 -12.14 -18.74 -8.29
C PHE A 40 -10.95 -18.81 -7.33
N GLY A 41 -11.18 -19.12 -6.04
CA GLY A 41 -10.14 -19.16 -5.02
C GLY A 41 -9.41 -17.83 -4.84
N LEU A 42 -10.11 -16.71 -5.06
CA LEU A 42 -9.51 -15.37 -5.02
C LEU A 42 -9.17 -14.99 -3.58
N THR A 43 -8.07 -14.27 -3.41
CA THR A 43 -7.72 -13.67 -2.13
C THR A 43 -8.13 -12.21 -2.09
N SER A 44 -8.17 -11.62 -0.89
CA SER A 44 -8.38 -10.17 -0.75
C SER A 44 -7.34 -9.34 -1.51
N GLU A 45 -6.13 -9.86 -1.71
CA GLU A 45 -5.10 -9.18 -2.53
C GLU A 45 -5.48 -9.13 -4.02
N ASP A 46 -6.15 -10.16 -4.54
CA ASP A 46 -6.60 -10.25 -5.94
C ASP A 46 -7.82 -9.36 -6.20
N VAL A 47 -8.72 -9.25 -5.22
CA VAL A 47 -9.97 -8.46 -5.34
C VAL A 47 -9.75 -6.98 -5.09
N PHE A 48 -8.98 -6.62 -4.06
CA PHE A 48 -8.79 -5.22 -3.65
C PHE A 48 -7.47 -4.62 -4.13
N GLY A 49 -6.60 -5.41 -4.76
CA GLY A 49 -5.29 -4.96 -5.21
C GLY A 49 -4.38 -4.65 -4.03
N GLY A 50 -3.69 -5.67 -3.51
CA GLY A 50 -2.63 -5.46 -2.52
C GLY A 50 -1.54 -4.52 -3.06
N SER A 51 -1.09 -3.57 -2.24
CA SER A 51 -0.11 -2.50 -2.56
C SER A 51 1.29 -2.96 -3.06
N LYS A 52 1.46 -4.22 -3.49
CA LYS A 52 2.70 -4.74 -4.09
C LYS A 52 3.04 -4.08 -5.43
N ALA A 53 2.05 -3.63 -6.21
CA ALA A 53 2.32 -2.89 -7.45
C ALA A 53 3.10 -1.58 -7.22
N ARG A 54 2.96 -0.96 -6.03
CA ARG A 54 3.74 0.24 -5.66
C ARG A 54 5.08 -0.06 -4.98
N LYS A 55 5.35 -1.32 -4.60
CA LYS A 55 6.64 -1.72 -4.00
C LYS A 55 7.61 -2.31 -5.03
N ALA A 56 7.15 -2.61 -6.24
CA ALA A 56 8.03 -2.98 -7.35
C ALA A 56 8.91 -1.80 -7.84
N SER A 57 8.52 -0.55 -7.59
CA SER A 57 9.33 0.63 -7.92
C SER A 57 10.37 1.01 -6.85
N SER A 58 10.37 0.37 -5.68
CA SER A 58 11.32 0.65 -4.58
C SER A 58 12.28 -0.52 -4.27
N ALA A 59 11.99 -1.73 -4.75
CA ALA A 59 12.84 -2.91 -4.52
C ALA A 59 13.78 -3.22 -5.70
N LYS A 60 14.52 -2.22 -6.20
CA LYS A 60 15.73 -2.50 -6.99
C LYS A 60 16.78 -1.38 -6.98
N GLY A 61 17.02 -0.80 -5.82
CA GLY A 61 18.37 -0.38 -5.49
C GLY A 61 19.10 -1.61 -4.96
N THR A 62 19.80 -2.35 -5.82
CA THR A 62 20.71 -3.43 -5.38
C THR A 62 21.59 -2.84 -4.29
N LYS A 63 21.45 -3.31 -3.05
CA LYS A 63 22.32 -2.89 -1.94
C LYS A 63 23.72 -3.38 -2.28
N VAL A 64 24.48 -2.54 -2.98
CA VAL A 64 25.85 -2.85 -3.37
C VAL A 64 26.63 -3.07 -2.09
N GLU A 65 27.30 -4.22 -1.98
CA GLU A 65 28.11 -4.54 -0.81
C GLU A 65 29.15 -3.44 -0.58
N ALA A 66 29.37 -3.10 0.69
CA ALA A 66 30.41 -2.16 1.06
C ALA A 66 31.77 -2.76 0.71
N LYS A 67 32.50 -2.12 -0.21
CA LYS A 67 33.83 -2.56 -0.63
C LYS A 67 34.94 -2.05 0.30
N TYR A 68 34.68 -0.94 0.99
CA TYR A 68 35.67 -0.29 1.85
C TYR A 68 35.10 0.04 3.23
N ARG A 69 35.92 -0.03 4.29
CA ARG A 69 35.59 0.31 5.68
C ARG A 69 36.70 1.14 6.32
N ASP A 70 36.30 2.18 7.03
CA ASP A 70 37.17 2.98 7.87
C ASP A 70 37.49 2.25 9.20
N PRO A 71 38.77 1.96 9.52
CA PRO A 71 39.15 1.34 10.79
C PRO A 71 38.96 2.27 12.00
N ALA A 72 38.93 3.59 11.80
CA ALA A 72 38.80 4.56 12.90
C ALA A 72 37.34 4.80 13.31
N THR A 73 36.43 4.87 12.35
CA THR A 73 35.01 5.21 12.59
C THR A 73 34.03 4.09 12.28
N GLY A 74 34.49 3.03 11.60
CA GLY A 74 33.63 1.95 11.11
C GLY A 74 32.76 2.33 9.91
N ALA A 75 32.90 3.54 9.36
CA ALA A 75 32.15 3.98 8.20
C ALA A 75 32.45 3.10 6.97
N THR A 76 31.41 2.75 6.21
CA THR A 76 31.55 1.88 5.03
C THR A 76 31.22 2.60 3.74
N TRP A 77 31.94 2.30 2.66
CA TRP A 77 31.70 2.86 1.33
C TRP A 77 31.70 1.78 0.26
N THR A 78 30.74 1.83 -0.65
CA THR A 78 30.51 0.82 -1.70
C THR A 78 31.42 1.00 -2.91
N GLY A 79 32.28 2.03 -2.92
CA GLY A 79 33.13 2.38 -4.07
C GLY A 79 32.38 3.05 -5.23
N ARG A 80 31.07 3.25 -5.11
CA ARG A 80 30.23 3.99 -6.08
C ARG A 80 29.87 5.37 -5.53
N GLY A 81 29.89 6.38 -6.39
CA GLY A 81 29.53 7.77 -6.04
C GLY A 81 30.70 8.58 -5.47
N ARG A 82 30.40 9.72 -4.82
CA ARG A 82 31.40 10.59 -4.20
C ARG A 82 32.10 9.85 -3.05
N ALA A 83 33.43 9.77 -3.12
CA ALA A 83 34.24 9.18 -2.07
C ALA A 83 34.14 9.99 -0.76
N PRO A 84 33.95 9.32 0.39
CA PRO A 84 34.03 9.97 1.69
C PRO A 84 35.43 10.54 1.97
N VAL A 85 35.50 11.58 2.80
CA VAL A 85 36.75 12.30 3.13
C VAL A 85 37.83 11.36 3.69
N TRP A 86 37.45 10.33 4.44
CA TRP A 86 38.38 9.38 5.06
C TRP A 86 39.12 8.47 4.08
N ILE A 87 38.58 8.25 2.86
CA ILE A 87 39.20 7.41 1.81
C ILE A 87 39.59 8.20 0.55
N ALA A 88 39.10 9.43 0.39
CA ALA A 88 39.27 10.20 -0.83
C ALA A 88 40.76 10.47 -1.18
N ASP A 89 41.57 10.75 -0.16
CA ASP A 89 42.98 11.18 -0.29
C ASP A 89 43.99 10.10 0.16
N LYS A 90 43.51 8.88 0.46
CA LYS A 90 44.33 7.77 0.96
C LYS A 90 44.34 6.60 -0.02
N ASP A 91 45.30 5.69 0.14
CA ASP A 91 45.29 4.43 -0.62
C ASP A 91 44.06 3.59 -0.23
N ARG A 92 43.15 3.45 -1.19
CA ARG A 92 41.86 2.79 -1.02
C ARG A 92 42.02 1.31 -0.71
N SER A 93 43.13 0.70 -1.13
CA SER A 93 43.44 -0.71 -0.91
C SER A 93 43.60 -1.04 0.58
N ALA A 94 44.06 -0.08 1.39
CA ALA A 94 44.22 -0.23 2.83
C ALA A 94 42.90 -0.26 3.61
N PHE A 95 41.79 0.13 2.96
CA PHE A 95 40.45 0.17 3.55
C PHE A 95 39.52 -0.87 2.95
N ALA A 96 40.00 -1.74 2.06
CA ALA A 96 39.18 -2.77 1.45
C ALA A 96 38.73 -3.79 2.51
N ILE A 97 37.47 -4.19 2.47
CA ILE A 97 36.91 -5.28 3.28
C ILE A 97 37.13 -6.60 2.54
#